data_AF-A0A238VE86-F1
#
_entry.id   AF-A0A238VE86-F1
#
_cell.length_a   1.000
_cell.length_b   1.000
_cell.length_c   1.000
_cell.angle_alpha   90.00
_cell.angle_beta   90.00
_cell.angle_gamma   90.00
#
_symmetry.space_group_name_H-M   'P 1'
#
loop_
_entity.id
_entity.type
_entity.pdbx_description
1 polymer ?
#
loop_
_entity_poly.entity_id
_entity_poly.type
_entity_poly.pdbx_seq_one_letter_code
_entity_poly.pdbx_strand_id
1 'polypeptide(L)'
;MRRLSPLLFPGLLLSLTTLGCSQNQPETTRPPAPTHDSPPAIPVTTSGVVAQTAGRFPETFEAAEKGAYATADETLGSGSWHFEDALIGSADQDHKNGQHAARLRGQGRLRMNFDAPAGVQTIRISSAVYGTDPASTWELWGSLDAGRTFRRIGQPVRAQGPRLVVTTFQGGSPGPIRLEIRKTDGGKGRLNIDDIILETTRGSAVAGGSRVSGSSAGTAPATSLPPATTAQAEAVVTGRDDNMALGNPSGATANVATPTNYLLVKPQFTIGYNAQRGTPTWVSWHLNRAWMGTAPRQDDFRPDPALPRQFYQVTRNSYSGSGFDKGHNCPSADRTTDLDDNSATFLMTNMIPQAGNNNQRTWSGLEEWTRDQVRQGKEVYVIMGSYGKGGTGQNGRFTTIDQGRVTVPARVWKVLVILPEGSNDLQRIATGQARILAVDTPNDQSVSPDWSQYRVSVDAIEAASGLDLLSKIPLAAQDRLEAQVDTGSTR
;
A
#
# COMPACT_ATOMS: atom_id res chain seq x y z
N MET A 1 -29.11 -29.89 -61.97
CA MET A 1 -29.77 -29.51 -63.24
C MET A 1 -30.21 -28.04 -63.16
N ARG A 2 -30.74 -27.46 -64.26
CA ARG A 2 -31.25 -26.06 -64.43
C ARG A 2 -32.25 -25.65 -63.32
N ARG A 3 -32.57 -24.38 -63.01
CA ARG A 3 -32.67 -23.08 -63.77
C ARG A 3 -32.15 -21.90 -62.88
N LEU A 4 -32.01 -20.60 -63.24
CA LEU A 4 -32.47 -19.67 -64.31
C LEU A 4 -33.93 -19.12 -64.16
N SER A 5 -34.28 -17.81 -64.19
CA SER A 5 -33.52 -16.54 -64.32
C SER A 5 -34.17 -15.32 -63.55
N PRO A 6 -34.55 -14.15 -64.14
CA PRO A 6 -33.92 -12.83 -63.86
C PRO A 6 -34.86 -11.63 -63.53
N LEU A 7 -34.31 -10.39 -63.40
CA LEU A 7 -34.82 -9.03 -63.74
C LEU A 7 -33.76 -7.96 -63.27
N LEU A 8 -33.06 -7.16 -64.10
CA LEU A 8 -33.39 -5.93 -64.87
C LEU A 8 -33.82 -4.70 -63.99
N PHE A 9 -32.99 -3.65 -63.79
CA PHE A 9 -32.67 -2.45 -64.64
C PHE A 9 -33.73 -1.30 -64.57
N PRO A 10 -33.46 0.02 -64.87
CA PRO A 10 -32.19 0.75 -65.12
C PRO A 10 -32.05 2.22 -64.56
N GLY A 11 -30.84 2.82 -64.70
CA GLY A 11 -30.63 4.26 -65.00
C GLY A 11 -30.20 5.25 -63.87
N LEU A 12 -29.65 6.45 -64.14
CA LEU A 12 -28.97 6.99 -65.36
C LEU A 12 -28.25 8.36 -65.11
N LEU A 13 -26.94 8.48 -65.46
CA LEU A 13 -26.09 9.69 -65.78
C LEU A 13 -26.12 10.98 -64.90
N LEU A 14 -25.36 12.08 -65.17
CA LEU A 14 -23.88 12.31 -65.36
C LEU A 14 -23.59 13.77 -65.84
N SER A 15 -22.69 14.51 -65.18
CA SER A 15 -21.96 15.72 -65.69
C SER A 15 -20.81 16.07 -64.69
N LEU A 16 -19.56 16.49 -64.99
CA LEU A 16 -18.83 17.16 -66.10
C LEU A 16 -19.12 18.67 -66.28
N THR A 17 -18.15 19.59 -66.49
CA THR A 17 -16.67 19.51 -66.63
C THR A 17 -15.95 20.20 -65.42
N THR A 18 -14.74 20.82 -65.37
CA THR A 18 -13.69 21.30 -66.33
C THR A 18 -12.30 21.42 -65.63
N LEU A 19 -11.25 21.91 -66.32
CA LEU A 19 -9.86 22.11 -65.83
C LEU A 19 -9.50 23.59 -65.58
N GLY A 20 -8.42 23.85 -64.83
CA GLY A 20 -7.70 25.13 -64.80
C GLY A 20 -6.27 24.99 -64.23
N CYS A 21 -5.26 25.51 -64.93
CA CYS A 21 -3.83 25.44 -64.54
C CYS A 21 -3.34 26.73 -63.87
N SER A 22 -2.30 26.64 -63.04
CA SER A 22 -1.64 27.79 -62.41
C SER A 22 -0.48 28.33 -63.25
N GLN A 23 -0.27 29.65 -63.25
CA GLN A 23 0.88 30.35 -63.85
C GLN A 23 1.41 31.46 -62.91
N ASN A 24 2.65 31.89 -63.14
CA ASN A 24 3.43 32.76 -62.24
C ASN A 24 3.54 34.22 -62.72
N GLN A 25 4.03 35.08 -61.79
CA GLN A 25 4.65 36.41 -62.01
C GLN A 25 3.71 37.61 -62.27
N PRO A 26 4.18 38.88 -62.13
CA PRO A 26 5.48 39.37 -61.63
C PRO A 26 5.42 40.37 -60.44
N GLU A 27 6.60 40.75 -59.97
CA GLU A 27 6.90 41.83 -59.01
C GLU A 27 7.10 43.20 -59.71
N THR A 28 6.68 44.32 -59.11
CA THR A 28 7.08 45.69 -59.55
C THR A 28 7.14 46.76 -58.44
N THR A 29 8.37 47.15 -58.09
CA THR A 29 8.82 48.55 -57.78
C THR A 29 8.34 49.31 -56.53
N ARG A 30 9.21 50.21 -56.05
CA ARG A 30 9.15 50.95 -54.77
C ARG A 30 9.50 52.44 -54.93
N PRO A 31 8.84 53.38 -54.23
CA PRO A 31 9.36 54.73 -53.93
C PRO A 31 10.08 54.85 -52.56
N PRO A 32 10.89 55.90 -52.32
CA PRO A 32 11.64 56.12 -51.08
C PRO A 32 10.82 56.79 -49.95
N ALA A 33 11.41 56.87 -48.74
CA ALA A 33 10.74 57.31 -47.52
C ALA A 33 11.09 58.75 -47.09
N PRO A 34 10.20 59.47 -46.39
CA PRO A 34 10.51 60.65 -45.59
C PRO A 34 10.86 60.27 -44.13
N THR A 35 11.64 61.12 -43.47
CA THR A 35 12.05 61.00 -42.05
C THR A 35 11.25 61.94 -41.16
N HIS A 36 10.77 61.48 -39.99
CA HIS A 36 10.91 62.20 -38.71
C HIS A 36 10.45 61.36 -37.49
N ASP A 37 11.05 61.68 -36.35
CA ASP A 37 10.65 61.50 -34.94
C ASP A 37 10.08 60.16 -34.44
N SER A 38 10.85 59.50 -33.57
CA SER A 38 10.42 58.33 -32.80
C SER A 38 9.61 58.74 -31.55
N PRO A 39 8.39 58.23 -31.34
CA PRO A 39 7.71 58.33 -30.05
C PRO A 39 8.44 57.53 -28.95
N PRO A 40 8.27 57.88 -27.66
CA PRO A 40 9.09 57.34 -26.57
C PRO A 40 8.85 55.85 -26.28
N ALA A 41 9.89 55.18 -25.78
CA ALA A 41 9.85 53.77 -25.44
C ALA A 41 8.88 53.47 -24.28
N ILE A 42 8.01 52.48 -24.48
CA ILE A 42 7.20 51.90 -23.41
C ILE A 42 8.14 51.16 -22.44
N PRO A 43 8.05 51.36 -21.12
CA PRO A 43 8.90 50.67 -20.16
C PRO A 43 8.58 49.16 -20.15
N VAL A 44 9.57 48.33 -20.44
CA VAL A 44 9.44 46.87 -20.31
C VAL A 44 9.44 46.51 -18.83
N THR A 45 8.26 46.23 -18.28
CA THR A 45 8.12 45.59 -16.98
C THR A 45 8.68 44.16 -17.04
N THR A 46 9.93 43.99 -16.59
CA THR A 46 10.50 42.67 -16.36
C THR A 46 9.77 41.99 -15.21
N SER A 47 8.75 41.19 -15.54
CA SER A 47 8.08 40.30 -14.58
C SER A 47 9.11 39.33 -14.01
N GLY A 48 9.61 39.63 -12.82
CA GLY A 48 10.58 38.78 -12.13
C GLY A 48 9.92 37.44 -11.82
N VAL A 49 10.46 36.36 -12.39
CA VAL A 49 10.01 34.99 -12.06
C VAL A 49 10.39 34.72 -10.61
N VAL A 50 9.42 34.85 -9.71
CA VAL A 50 9.56 34.43 -8.31
C VAL A 50 9.76 32.93 -8.32
N ALA A 51 10.95 32.47 -7.93
CA ALA A 51 11.24 31.05 -7.80
C ALA A 51 10.28 30.45 -6.77
N GLN A 52 9.34 29.62 -7.22
CA GLN A 52 8.43 28.90 -6.33
C GLN A 52 9.24 27.99 -5.41
N THR A 53 9.07 28.17 -4.10
CA THR A 53 9.73 27.35 -3.09
C THR A 53 9.13 25.95 -3.09
N ALA A 54 9.97 24.91 -3.04
CA ALA A 54 9.51 23.55 -2.79
C ALA A 54 8.77 23.46 -1.44
N GLY A 55 7.79 22.58 -1.35
CA GLY A 55 7.09 22.19 -0.13
C GLY A 55 7.85 21.10 0.63
N ARG A 56 7.13 20.04 1.01
CA ARG A 56 7.72 18.82 1.58
C ARG A 56 7.51 17.64 0.63
N PHE A 57 8.41 16.67 0.70
CA PHE A 57 8.22 15.34 0.11
C PHE A 57 7.81 14.33 1.21
N PRO A 58 7.05 13.27 0.89
CA PRO A 58 6.61 12.83 -0.44
C PRO A 58 5.65 13.80 -1.15
N GLU A 59 5.60 13.73 -2.48
CA GLU A 59 4.42 14.14 -3.24
C GLU A 59 3.50 12.94 -3.43
N THR A 60 2.23 13.10 -3.08
CA THR A 60 1.20 12.05 -3.06
C THR A 60 -0.06 12.44 -3.82
N PHE A 61 -0.08 13.60 -4.49
CA PHE A 61 -1.21 14.11 -5.29
C PHE A 61 -2.53 14.41 -4.53
N GLU A 62 -2.64 14.06 -3.25
CA GLU A 62 -3.78 14.32 -2.33
C GLU A 62 -4.14 15.81 -2.13
N ALA A 63 -3.29 16.74 -2.59
CA ALA A 63 -3.42 18.17 -2.28
C ALA A 63 -4.23 18.99 -3.29
N ALA A 64 -4.64 18.42 -4.43
CA ALA A 64 -5.45 19.10 -5.45
C ALA A 64 -6.29 18.13 -6.28
N GLU A 65 -7.34 18.65 -6.91
CA GLU A 65 -8.19 17.89 -7.84
C GLU A 65 -7.99 18.37 -9.28
N LYS A 66 -7.68 17.44 -10.20
CA LYS A 66 -7.55 17.70 -11.63
C LYS A 66 -8.25 16.61 -12.43
N GLY A 67 -9.54 16.77 -12.70
CA GLY A 67 -10.35 15.75 -13.39
C GLY A 67 -10.09 15.57 -14.90
N ALA A 68 -9.32 16.46 -15.54
CA ALA A 68 -9.16 16.51 -17.00
C ALA A 68 -7.70 16.35 -17.46
N TYR A 69 -7.50 15.66 -18.58
CA TYR A 69 -6.17 15.46 -19.22
C TYR A 69 -5.60 16.71 -19.92
N ALA A 70 -6.37 17.79 -20.06
CA ALA A 70 -5.90 19.03 -20.70
C ALA A 70 -4.70 19.64 -19.95
N THR A 71 -3.75 20.23 -20.69
CA THR A 71 -2.51 20.75 -20.10
C THR A 71 -2.79 21.90 -19.12
N ALA A 72 -2.28 21.80 -17.90
CA ALA A 72 -2.40 22.82 -16.85
C ALA A 72 -1.29 22.70 -15.80
N ASP A 73 -1.08 23.75 -15.02
CA ASP A 73 -0.24 23.75 -13.83
C ASP A 73 -1.12 23.65 -12.57
N GLU A 74 -0.90 22.64 -11.74
CA GLU A 74 -1.57 22.50 -10.44
C GLU A 74 -0.62 22.90 -9.30
N THR A 75 -1.14 23.09 -8.09
CA THR A 75 -0.34 23.28 -6.86
C THR A 75 -0.59 22.12 -5.91
N LEU A 76 0.47 21.34 -5.65
CA LEU A 76 0.45 20.14 -4.82
C LEU A 76 1.26 20.33 -3.52
N GLY A 77 1.34 19.30 -2.67
CA GLY A 77 2.00 19.36 -1.36
C GLY A 77 3.51 19.63 -1.41
N SER A 78 4.17 19.21 -2.50
CA SER A 78 5.58 19.50 -2.77
C SER A 78 5.83 20.80 -3.55
N GLY A 79 4.78 21.46 -4.06
CA GLY A 79 4.86 22.67 -4.88
C GLY A 79 4.04 22.58 -6.17
N SER A 80 4.26 23.49 -7.13
CA SER A 80 3.53 23.46 -8.41
C SER A 80 4.10 22.44 -9.40
N TRP A 81 3.20 21.73 -10.08
CA TRP A 81 3.50 20.74 -11.10
C TRP A 81 2.73 21.01 -12.39
N HIS A 82 3.44 20.93 -13.51
CA HIS A 82 2.88 20.95 -14.86
C HIS A 82 2.42 19.55 -15.27
N PHE A 83 1.15 19.43 -15.65
CA PHE A 83 0.55 18.20 -16.16
C PHE A 83 0.29 18.34 -17.67
N GLU A 84 0.88 17.46 -18.47
CA GLU A 84 0.65 17.36 -19.92
C GLU A 84 0.04 15.99 -20.23
N ASP A 85 -1.12 15.93 -20.88
CA ASP A 85 -1.88 14.68 -21.14
C ASP A 85 -2.03 13.77 -19.89
N ALA A 86 -2.17 14.43 -18.74
CA ALA A 86 -2.18 13.83 -17.40
C ALA A 86 -3.22 14.53 -16.51
N LEU A 87 -3.73 13.79 -15.52
CA LEU A 87 -4.77 14.23 -14.58
C LEU A 87 -4.49 13.69 -13.17
N ILE A 88 -5.25 14.13 -12.15
CA ILE A 88 -5.23 13.54 -10.80
C ILE A 88 -6.46 12.64 -10.68
N GLY A 89 -6.23 11.33 -10.55
CA GLY A 89 -7.26 10.30 -10.62
C GLY A 89 -7.57 9.69 -9.25
N SER A 90 -8.86 9.52 -8.96
CA SER A 90 -9.39 8.94 -7.73
C SER A 90 -10.26 7.69 -7.95
N ALA A 91 -10.44 7.23 -9.19
CA ALA A 91 -11.32 6.09 -9.49
C ALA A 91 -10.78 4.77 -8.91
N ASP A 92 -11.63 3.76 -8.75
CA ASP A 92 -11.25 2.45 -8.18
C ASP A 92 -10.10 1.75 -8.94
N GLN A 93 -9.96 2.07 -10.23
CA GLN A 93 -8.90 1.54 -11.10
C GLN A 93 -7.65 2.44 -11.16
N ASP A 94 -7.68 3.63 -10.54
CA ASP A 94 -6.46 4.38 -10.23
C ASP A 94 -5.77 3.73 -9.03
N HIS A 95 -4.66 3.05 -9.28
CA HIS A 95 -3.87 2.44 -8.22
C HIS A 95 -3.03 3.50 -7.51
N LYS A 96 -3.28 3.68 -6.22
CA LYS A 96 -2.90 4.84 -5.41
C LYS A 96 -2.75 4.46 -3.93
N ASN A 97 -1.92 5.17 -3.19
CA ASN A 97 -1.70 5.02 -1.75
C ASN A 97 -2.39 6.14 -0.95
N GLY A 98 -3.69 6.29 -1.20
CA GLY A 98 -4.51 7.38 -0.65
C GLY A 98 -5.86 7.46 -1.35
N GLN A 99 -6.37 8.67 -1.59
CA GLN A 99 -7.55 8.93 -2.43
C GLN A 99 -7.18 9.33 -3.87
N HIS A 100 -5.94 9.75 -4.12
CA HIS A 100 -5.48 10.33 -5.38
C HIS A 100 -4.14 9.75 -5.86
N ALA A 101 -3.96 9.65 -7.17
CA ALA A 101 -2.65 9.49 -7.82
C ALA A 101 -2.67 10.19 -9.18
N ALA A 102 -1.51 10.55 -9.72
CA ALA A 102 -1.45 11.09 -11.07
C ALA A 102 -1.69 9.98 -12.12
N ARG A 103 -2.57 10.22 -13.11
CA ARG A 103 -2.82 9.31 -14.24
C ARG A 103 -2.41 9.96 -15.54
N LEU A 104 -1.42 9.36 -16.21
CA LEU A 104 -0.89 9.78 -17.51
C LEU A 104 -1.47 8.87 -18.62
N ARG A 105 -1.70 9.43 -19.81
CA ARG A 105 -2.03 8.67 -21.04
C ARG A 105 -1.10 9.07 -22.18
N GLY A 106 -1.11 8.32 -23.28
CA GLY A 106 -0.32 8.66 -24.47
C GLY A 106 1.16 8.83 -24.14
N GLN A 107 1.72 10.01 -24.42
CA GLN A 107 3.08 10.42 -24.06
C GLN A 107 3.10 11.54 -22.99
N GLY A 108 2.12 11.53 -22.09
CA GLY A 108 1.93 12.54 -21.06
C GLY A 108 3.09 12.67 -20.07
N ARG A 109 3.10 13.79 -19.34
CA ARG A 109 4.20 14.21 -18.47
C ARG A 109 3.72 14.86 -17.17
N LEU A 110 4.56 14.73 -16.15
CA LEU A 110 4.50 15.51 -14.91
C LEU A 110 5.85 16.22 -14.73
N ARG A 111 5.88 17.55 -14.63
CA ARG A 111 7.12 18.32 -14.45
C ARG A 111 7.02 19.27 -13.27
N MET A 112 8.01 19.28 -12.38
CA MET A 112 8.11 20.28 -11.31
C MET A 112 8.29 21.69 -11.90
N ASN A 113 7.53 22.67 -11.42
CA ASN A 113 7.73 24.09 -11.74
C ASN A 113 8.67 24.80 -10.75
N PHE A 114 9.02 24.12 -9.64
CA PHE A 114 10.02 24.50 -8.64
C PHE A 114 11.30 23.63 -8.75
N ASP A 115 12.33 23.95 -7.97
CA ASP A 115 13.53 23.12 -7.81
C ASP A 115 13.54 22.47 -6.41
N ALA A 116 13.80 21.18 -6.32
CA ALA A 116 13.93 20.46 -5.05
C ALA A 116 15.27 20.82 -4.34
N PRO A 117 15.35 20.66 -3.00
CA PRO A 117 16.55 20.97 -2.21
C PRO A 117 17.83 20.30 -2.73
N ALA A 118 18.97 20.97 -2.51
CA ALA A 118 20.28 20.45 -2.88
C ALA A 118 20.69 19.22 -2.03
N GLY A 119 21.36 18.26 -2.65
CA GLY A 119 21.88 17.06 -1.97
C GLY A 119 20.96 15.85 -2.00
N VAL A 120 20.01 15.78 -2.93
CA VAL A 120 19.22 14.56 -3.20
C VAL A 120 20.17 13.45 -3.67
N GLN A 121 20.02 12.26 -3.10
CA GLN A 121 20.80 11.07 -3.44
C GLN A 121 19.90 9.98 -4.05
N THR A 122 18.82 9.64 -3.34
CA THR A 122 17.82 8.66 -3.77
C THR A 122 16.57 9.38 -4.28
N ILE A 123 16.02 8.88 -5.39
CA ILE A 123 14.67 9.20 -5.86
C ILE A 123 13.89 7.90 -5.89
N ARG A 124 12.73 7.84 -5.21
CA ARG A 124 11.77 6.73 -5.34
C ARG A 124 10.45 7.25 -5.86
N ILE A 125 9.83 6.46 -6.74
CA ILE A 125 8.55 6.76 -7.39
C ILE A 125 7.75 5.46 -7.47
N SER A 126 6.51 5.47 -7.02
CA SER A 126 5.56 4.38 -7.19
C SER A 126 4.90 4.47 -8.58
N SER A 127 4.76 3.33 -9.29
CA SER A 127 4.09 3.32 -10.60
C SER A 127 3.33 2.02 -10.90
N ALA A 128 2.20 2.13 -11.59
CA ALA A 128 1.32 1.01 -11.98
C ALA A 128 0.64 1.28 -13.34
N VAL A 129 0.05 0.27 -13.97
CA VAL A 129 -0.89 0.49 -15.10
C VAL A 129 -2.32 0.61 -14.58
N TYR A 130 -3.07 1.58 -15.08
CA TYR A 130 -4.44 1.84 -14.65
C TYR A 130 -5.33 0.61 -14.82
N GLY A 131 -5.99 0.17 -13.74
CA GLY A 131 -6.83 -1.03 -13.74
C GLY A 131 -6.06 -2.26 -14.24
N THR A 132 -6.42 -2.70 -15.45
CA THR A 132 -5.79 -3.81 -16.18
C THR A 132 -5.30 -3.40 -17.58
N ASP A 133 -5.00 -2.11 -17.77
CA ASP A 133 -4.45 -1.57 -19.02
C ASP A 133 -3.11 -2.26 -19.41
N PRO A 134 -2.74 -2.27 -20.70
CA PRO A 134 -1.46 -2.80 -21.14
C PRO A 134 -0.24 -2.11 -20.50
N ALA A 135 0.83 -2.91 -20.32
CA ALA A 135 2.14 -2.47 -19.82
C ALA A 135 2.59 -1.13 -20.42
N SER A 136 2.90 -0.15 -19.56
CA SER A 136 3.37 1.18 -19.93
C SER A 136 4.87 1.34 -19.62
N THR A 137 5.57 2.14 -20.41
CA THR A 137 6.99 2.47 -20.22
C THR A 137 7.14 3.96 -19.95
N TRP A 138 7.92 4.31 -18.92
CA TRP A 138 8.19 5.69 -18.56
C TRP A 138 9.66 5.92 -18.23
N GLU A 139 10.07 7.18 -18.20
CA GLU A 139 11.43 7.60 -17.89
C GLU A 139 11.42 8.74 -16.86
N LEU A 140 12.34 8.69 -15.91
CA LEU A 140 12.66 9.82 -15.04
C LEU A 140 13.68 10.73 -15.72
N TRP A 141 13.43 12.03 -15.70
CA TRP A 141 14.33 13.06 -16.23
C TRP A 141 14.60 14.12 -15.16
N GLY A 142 15.82 14.66 -15.12
CA GLY A 142 16.25 15.69 -14.19
C GLY A 142 16.88 16.90 -14.91
N SER A 143 16.62 18.09 -14.38
CA SER A 143 17.25 19.36 -14.77
C SER A 143 18.05 19.93 -13.60
N LEU A 144 19.21 20.50 -13.93
CA LEU A 144 20.13 21.20 -13.01
C LEU A 144 20.22 22.71 -13.32
N ASP A 145 19.37 23.20 -14.24
CA ASP A 145 19.43 24.55 -14.82
C ASP A 145 18.08 25.26 -14.76
N ALA A 146 17.29 24.97 -13.72
CA ALA A 146 15.93 25.47 -13.47
C ALA A 146 14.93 25.18 -14.61
N GLY A 147 15.04 24.00 -15.23
CA GLY A 147 14.10 23.50 -16.23
C GLY A 147 14.42 23.86 -17.68
N ARG A 148 15.59 24.42 -17.99
CA ARG A 148 15.98 24.76 -19.37
C ARG A 148 16.39 23.52 -20.17
N THR A 149 17.14 22.61 -19.56
CA THR A 149 17.51 21.31 -20.14
C THR A 149 17.27 20.18 -19.15
N PHE A 150 16.73 19.08 -19.65
CA PHE A 150 16.47 17.86 -18.89
C PHE A 150 17.31 16.72 -19.47
N ARG A 151 17.83 15.85 -18.60
CA ARG A 151 18.56 14.61 -18.97
C ARG A 151 17.96 13.42 -18.24
N ARG A 152 17.93 12.24 -18.87
CA ARG A 152 17.35 11.04 -18.24
C ARG A 152 18.18 10.59 -17.03
N ILE A 153 17.50 10.22 -15.96
CA ILE A 153 18.06 9.58 -14.77
C ILE A 153 17.85 8.07 -14.92
N GLY A 154 18.95 7.33 -15.09
CA GLY A 154 18.94 5.86 -15.16
C GLY A 154 18.28 5.29 -16.41
N GLN A 155 17.63 4.14 -16.25
CA GLN A 155 17.00 3.37 -17.33
C GLN A 155 15.47 3.59 -17.39
N PRO A 156 14.83 3.35 -18.54
CA PRO A 156 13.38 3.34 -18.66
C PRO A 156 12.75 2.27 -17.75
N VAL A 157 11.61 2.60 -17.17
CA VAL A 157 10.85 1.78 -16.22
C VAL A 157 9.64 1.20 -16.93
N ARG A 158 9.42 -0.11 -16.83
CA ARG A 158 8.22 -0.76 -17.38
C ARG A 158 7.25 -1.10 -16.26
N ALA A 159 6.17 -0.32 -16.15
CA ALA A 159 5.07 -0.56 -15.22
C ALA A 159 4.12 -1.64 -15.78
N GLN A 160 3.74 -2.60 -14.96
CA GLN A 160 2.92 -3.75 -15.34
C GLN A 160 2.06 -4.20 -14.14
N GLY A 161 0.83 -4.64 -14.41
CA GLY A 161 -0.09 -5.15 -13.39
C GLY A 161 -0.74 -4.06 -12.50
N PRO A 162 -1.75 -4.46 -11.70
CA PRO A 162 -2.63 -3.56 -10.97
C PRO A 162 -2.05 -3.08 -9.62
N ARG A 163 -0.73 -2.90 -9.52
CA ARG A 163 -0.07 -2.58 -8.26
C ARG A 163 1.04 -1.56 -8.46
N LEU A 164 1.09 -0.57 -7.55
CA LEU A 164 2.20 0.36 -7.44
C LEU A 164 3.50 -0.37 -7.10
N VAL A 165 4.44 -0.39 -8.04
CA VAL A 165 5.80 -0.88 -7.86
C VAL A 165 6.71 0.33 -7.66
N VAL A 166 7.40 0.37 -6.52
CA VAL A 166 8.41 1.39 -6.23
C VAL A 166 9.63 1.15 -7.10
N THR A 167 10.01 2.16 -7.88
CA THR A 167 11.29 2.17 -8.59
C THR A 167 12.26 3.13 -7.90
N THR A 168 13.45 2.64 -7.57
CA THR A 168 14.51 3.41 -6.94
C THR A 168 15.56 3.80 -7.97
N PHE A 169 15.86 5.10 -8.05
CA PHE A 169 16.95 5.66 -8.83
C PHE A 169 18.03 6.16 -7.86
N GLN A 170 19.22 5.54 -7.93
CA GLN A 170 20.39 5.95 -7.16
C GLN A 170 21.20 6.94 -8.00
N GLY A 171 21.04 8.25 -7.76
CA GLY A 171 21.70 9.29 -8.56
C GLY A 171 20.90 10.59 -8.67
N GLY A 172 20.78 11.33 -7.56
CA GLY A 172 20.29 12.70 -7.55
C GLY A 172 21.37 13.75 -7.89
N SER A 173 21.45 14.84 -7.12
CA SER A 173 22.30 16.00 -7.40
C SER A 173 22.89 16.63 -6.12
N PRO A 174 24.16 17.07 -6.13
CA PRO A 174 24.74 17.88 -5.06
C PRO A 174 24.19 19.32 -5.05
N GLY A 175 23.64 19.80 -6.15
CA GLY A 175 22.89 21.06 -6.24
C GLY A 175 21.38 20.83 -6.25
N PRO A 176 20.56 21.89 -6.35
CA PRO A 176 19.11 21.75 -6.58
C PRO A 176 18.81 20.92 -7.84
N ILE A 177 17.65 20.28 -7.87
CA ILE A 177 17.22 19.43 -9.00
C ILE A 177 15.73 19.57 -9.26
N ARG A 178 15.35 19.64 -10.54
CA ARG A 178 13.95 19.68 -10.99
C ARG A 178 13.64 18.40 -11.75
N LEU A 179 12.55 17.72 -11.42
CA LEU A 179 12.19 16.44 -12.03
C LEU A 179 11.10 16.59 -13.10
N GLU A 180 11.18 15.73 -14.10
CA GLU A 180 10.13 15.47 -15.09
C GLU A 180 9.95 13.96 -15.26
N ILE A 181 8.73 13.47 -15.10
CA ILE A 181 8.34 12.09 -15.37
C ILE A 181 7.67 12.07 -16.73
N ARG A 182 8.18 11.26 -17.66
CA ARG A 182 7.65 11.15 -19.02
C ARG A 182 7.14 9.74 -19.26
N LYS A 183 5.87 9.59 -19.65
CA LYS A 183 5.41 8.34 -20.28
C LYS A 183 5.94 8.31 -21.71
N THR A 184 6.68 7.26 -22.07
CA THR A 184 7.44 7.21 -23.33
C THR A 184 6.93 6.18 -24.33
N ASP A 185 6.22 5.14 -23.89
CA ASP A 185 5.46 4.31 -24.82
C ASP A 185 4.28 5.11 -25.40
N GLY A 186 4.13 5.12 -26.73
CA GLY A 186 2.95 5.67 -27.41
C GLY A 186 1.73 4.74 -27.35
N GLY A 187 1.67 3.82 -26.37
CA GLY A 187 0.62 2.84 -26.21
C GLY A 187 -0.68 3.43 -25.65
N LYS A 188 -1.77 2.68 -25.83
CA LYS A 188 -3.11 3.05 -25.31
C LYS A 188 -3.26 2.85 -23.80
N GLY A 189 -2.34 2.13 -23.16
CA GLY A 189 -2.35 1.94 -21.71
C GLY A 189 -2.11 3.26 -20.97
N ARG A 190 -2.77 3.42 -19.83
CA ARG A 190 -2.59 4.54 -18.90
C ARG A 190 -1.70 4.12 -17.74
N LEU A 191 -0.92 5.08 -17.24
CA LEU A 191 0.09 4.91 -16.21
C LEU A 191 -0.34 5.71 -14.97
N ASN A 192 -0.46 5.04 -13.82
CA ASN A 192 -0.53 5.72 -12.53
C ASN A 192 0.89 5.97 -12.00
N ILE A 193 1.10 7.16 -11.44
CA ILE A 193 2.31 7.63 -10.76
C ILE A 193 1.91 8.15 -9.38
N ASP A 194 2.63 7.73 -8.36
CA ASP A 194 2.36 8.06 -6.96
C ASP A 194 3.66 8.09 -6.12
N ASP A 195 3.58 8.49 -4.84
CA ASP A 195 4.67 8.52 -3.84
C ASP A 195 6.03 8.95 -4.39
N ILE A 196 6.15 10.20 -4.85
CA ILE A 196 7.44 10.73 -5.29
C ILE A 196 8.23 11.15 -4.04
N ILE A 197 9.22 10.33 -3.65
CA ILE A 197 10.05 10.49 -2.46
C ILE A 197 11.47 10.91 -2.88
N LEU A 198 11.96 12.01 -2.30
CA LEU A 198 13.35 12.46 -2.45
C LEU A 198 14.09 12.38 -1.11
N GLU A 199 15.22 11.69 -1.07
CA GLU A 199 16.08 11.56 0.12
C GLU A 199 17.41 12.28 -0.07
N THR A 200 17.89 12.89 1.01
CA THR A 200 19.22 13.48 1.15
C THR A 200 20.02 12.73 2.23
N THR A 201 21.32 13.04 2.39
CA THR A 201 22.13 12.56 3.54
C THR A 201 21.57 12.93 4.92
N ARG A 202 20.58 13.83 5.00
CA ARG A 202 19.92 14.28 6.24
C ARG A 202 18.45 13.82 6.32
N GLY A 203 18.06 12.81 5.54
CA GLY A 203 16.69 12.31 5.45
C GLY A 203 15.89 12.96 4.31
N SER A 204 14.56 12.83 4.37
CA SER A 204 13.63 13.33 3.35
C SER A 204 13.83 14.81 3.02
N ALA A 205 13.71 15.18 1.74
CA ALA A 205 13.91 16.55 1.30
C ALA A 205 12.84 17.51 1.85
N VAL A 206 13.29 18.50 2.62
CA VAL A 206 12.47 19.58 3.19
C VAL A 206 13.08 20.93 2.80
N ALA A 207 12.27 21.88 2.36
CA ALA A 207 12.73 23.23 2.05
C ALA A 207 12.93 24.09 3.32
N GLY A 208 14.04 24.85 3.36
CA GLY A 208 14.30 25.87 4.37
C GLY A 208 15.04 25.39 5.63
N GLY A 209 16.34 25.71 5.73
CA GLY A 209 17.21 25.25 6.82
C GLY A 209 18.40 26.17 7.16
N SER A 210 18.21 27.49 7.01
CA SER A 210 19.19 28.57 7.29
C SER A 210 20.49 28.60 6.45
N ARG A 211 21.18 29.74 6.52
CA ARG A 211 22.46 30.03 5.85
C ARG A 211 23.60 30.05 6.87
N VAL A 212 24.78 29.56 6.47
CA VAL A 212 26.06 29.99 7.04
C VAL A 212 26.96 30.41 5.87
N SER A 213 27.62 31.56 6.00
CA SER A 213 28.50 32.09 4.96
C SER A 213 29.89 31.49 5.10
N GLY A 214 30.44 30.93 4.02
CA GLY A 214 31.77 30.34 3.98
C GLY A 214 32.37 30.49 2.59
N SER A 215 33.23 31.50 2.41
CA SER A 215 33.86 31.78 1.12
C SER A 215 35.09 30.91 0.92
N SER A 216 35.04 30.02 -0.07
CA SER A 216 36.23 29.54 -0.78
C SER A 216 35.86 29.31 -2.25
N ALA A 217 36.57 29.98 -3.16
CA ALA A 217 36.37 29.80 -4.59
C ALA A 217 37.01 28.47 -5.03
N GLY A 218 36.22 27.56 -5.60
CA GLY A 218 36.62 26.17 -5.81
C GLY A 218 36.01 25.52 -7.06
N THR A 219 36.30 26.09 -8.23
CA THR A 219 36.06 25.48 -9.56
C THR A 219 34.59 25.41 -10.01
N ALA A 220 34.38 25.28 -11.32
CA ALA A 220 33.07 25.27 -12.00
C ALA A 220 32.23 24.01 -11.67
N PRO A 221 30.89 24.05 -11.80
CA PRO A 221 29.99 23.07 -11.18
C PRO A 221 29.96 21.71 -11.88
N ALA A 222 29.40 20.72 -11.18
CA ALA A 222 29.05 19.41 -11.76
C ALA A 222 27.91 19.56 -12.79
N THR A 223 28.27 19.68 -14.07
CA THR A 223 27.35 19.93 -15.20
C THR A 223 26.62 18.69 -15.74
N SER A 224 26.74 17.56 -15.04
CA SER A 224 26.06 16.30 -15.37
C SER A 224 25.54 15.62 -14.11
N LEU A 225 24.29 15.15 -14.15
CA LEU A 225 23.80 14.13 -13.24
C LEU A 225 24.71 12.89 -13.32
N PRO A 226 25.04 12.24 -12.19
CA PRO A 226 25.87 11.03 -12.19
C PRO A 226 25.16 9.88 -12.92
N PRO A 227 25.90 8.87 -13.44
CA PRO A 227 25.30 7.68 -14.03
C PRO A 227 24.46 6.91 -13.00
N ALA A 228 23.14 7.12 -13.03
CA ALA A 228 22.25 6.58 -12.02
C ALA A 228 21.93 5.10 -12.28
N THR A 229 21.99 4.28 -11.23
CA THR A 229 21.49 2.89 -11.31
C THR A 229 20.00 2.86 -10.97
N THR A 230 19.22 2.18 -11.82
CA THR A 230 17.78 1.96 -11.63
C THR A 230 17.58 0.56 -11.07
N ALA A 231 16.91 0.47 -9.93
CA ALA A 231 16.39 -0.76 -9.37
C ALA A 231 14.88 -0.66 -9.25
N GLN A 232 14.14 -1.39 -10.08
CA GLN A 232 12.74 -1.71 -9.76
C GLN A 232 12.77 -2.72 -8.60
N ALA A 233 11.88 -2.58 -7.63
CA ALA A 233 11.48 -3.75 -6.85
C ALA A 233 10.88 -4.80 -7.79
N GLU A 234 11.01 -6.09 -7.48
CA GLU A 234 10.23 -7.10 -8.20
C GLU A 234 8.74 -6.76 -8.09
N ALA A 235 7.97 -7.04 -9.15
CA ALA A 235 6.54 -6.82 -9.15
C ALA A 235 5.88 -7.86 -8.24
N VAL A 236 5.83 -7.56 -6.93
CA VAL A 236 5.26 -8.44 -5.91
C VAL A 236 3.77 -8.64 -6.19
N VAL A 237 3.48 -9.76 -6.86
CA VAL A 237 2.16 -10.35 -6.93
C VAL A 237 1.69 -10.54 -5.50
N THR A 238 0.64 -9.83 -5.09
CA THR A 238 0.06 -9.97 -3.74
C THR A 238 -0.60 -11.34 -3.65
N GLY A 239 0.17 -12.30 -3.17
CA GLY A 239 -0.29 -13.65 -2.88
C GLY A 239 -1.10 -13.72 -1.60
N ARG A 240 -1.41 -14.95 -1.20
CA ARG A 240 -1.90 -15.29 0.13
C ARG A 240 -0.75 -16.05 0.79
N ASP A 241 0.10 -15.31 1.49
CA ASP A 241 1.40 -15.81 1.93
C ASP A 241 1.24 -16.75 3.15
N ASP A 242 2.28 -17.54 3.45
CA ASP A 242 2.19 -18.64 4.41
C ASP A 242 1.73 -18.15 5.80
N ASN A 243 0.55 -18.63 6.24
CA ASN A 243 0.01 -18.38 7.57
C ASN A 243 0.97 -18.85 8.71
N MET A 244 1.95 -19.70 8.38
CA MET A 244 3.01 -20.21 9.26
C MET A 244 4.41 -19.69 8.87
N ALA A 245 4.51 -18.62 8.08
CA ALA A 245 5.79 -18.09 7.59
C ALA A 245 6.78 -17.75 8.71
N LEU A 246 6.27 -17.35 9.88
CA LEU A 246 7.06 -16.94 11.03
C LEU A 246 7.41 -18.08 12.00
N GLY A 247 6.76 -19.25 11.96
CA GLY A 247 7.08 -20.35 12.88
C GLY A 247 5.87 -21.21 13.25
N ASN A 248 6.07 -22.14 14.18
CA ASN A 248 5.03 -22.98 14.76
C ASN A 248 5.07 -22.85 16.30
N PRO A 249 4.27 -21.94 16.91
CA PRO A 249 4.48 -21.45 18.27
C PRO A 249 4.55 -22.48 19.40
N SER A 250 4.09 -23.71 19.18
CA SER A 250 4.12 -24.79 20.16
C SER A 250 4.59 -26.13 19.59
N GLY A 251 5.17 -26.13 18.38
CA GLY A 251 5.47 -27.37 17.65
C GLY A 251 4.22 -28.24 17.42
N ALA A 252 3.04 -27.63 17.27
CA ALA A 252 1.77 -28.35 17.11
C ALA A 252 1.81 -29.28 15.87
N THR A 253 1.19 -30.45 15.98
CA THR A 253 1.14 -31.45 14.89
C THR A 253 -0.28 -31.97 14.68
N ALA A 254 -0.60 -32.47 13.48
CA ALA A 254 -1.90 -33.07 13.18
C ALA A 254 -2.08 -34.50 13.79
N ASN A 255 -1.39 -34.80 14.90
CA ASN A 255 -1.43 -36.09 15.58
C ASN A 255 -2.54 -36.11 16.63
N VAL A 256 -3.51 -37.01 16.48
CA VAL A 256 -4.63 -37.16 17.45
C VAL A 256 -4.19 -37.61 18.85
N ALA A 257 -2.96 -38.13 19.00
CA ALA A 257 -2.34 -38.45 20.28
C ALA A 257 -1.78 -37.23 21.03
N THR A 258 -1.72 -36.04 20.41
CA THR A 258 -1.37 -34.76 21.07
C THR A 258 -2.58 -33.83 21.15
N PRO A 259 -3.68 -34.20 21.85
CA PRO A 259 -4.96 -33.50 21.82
C PRO A 259 -4.93 -32.07 22.40
N THR A 260 -3.92 -31.75 23.19
CA THR A 260 -3.68 -30.41 23.76
C THR A 260 -2.90 -29.47 22.85
N ASN A 261 -2.36 -30.00 21.74
CA ASN A 261 -1.44 -29.33 20.82
C ASN A 261 -1.65 -29.78 19.36
N TYR A 262 -2.92 -29.82 18.94
CA TYR A 262 -3.34 -30.40 17.66
C TYR A 262 -3.39 -29.35 16.56
N LEU A 263 -2.64 -29.55 15.47
CA LEU A 263 -2.56 -28.61 14.35
C LEU A 263 -3.75 -28.78 13.39
N LEU A 264 -4.51 -27.69 13.17
CA LEU A 264 -5.46 -27.57 12.05
C LEU A 264 -4.93 -26.52 11.07
N VAL A 265 -4.60 -26.93 9.85
CA VAL A 265 -4.23 -26.02 8.75
C VAL A 265 -5.46 -25.75 7.89
N LYS A 266 -5.71 -24.48 7.56
CA LYS A 266 -6.71 -24.05 6.57
C LYS A 266 -6.07 -23.02 5.63
N PRO A 267 -6.60 -22.80 4.41
CA PRO A 267 -6.11 -21.73 3.54
C PRO A 267 -6.13 -20.36 4.22
N GLN A 268 -7.15 -20.09 5.04
CA GLN A 268 -7.39 -18.79 5.66
C GLN A 268 -6.52 -18.54 6.90
N PHE A 269 -6.19 -19.57 7.69
CA PHE A 269 -5.43 -19.47 8.93
C PHE A 269 -5.04 -20.86 9.45
N THR A 270 -4.04 -20.91 10.32
CA THR A 270 -3.59 -22.16 10.98
C THR A 270 -3.77 -22.07 12.49
N ILE A 271 -4.18 -23.17 13.12
CA ILE A 271 -4.61 -23.24 14.53
C ILE A 271 -3.75 -24.26 15.29
N GLY A 272 -3.18 -23.86 16.42
CA GLY A 272 -2.72 -24.77 17.47
C GLY A 272 -3.87 -25.03 18.45
N TYR A 273 -4.66 -26.08 18.23
CA TYR A 273 -5.89 -26.35 18.96
C TYR A 273 -5.69 -27.21 20.22
N ASN A 274 -6.43 -26.91 21.29
CA ASN A 274 -6.41 -27.67 22.53
C ASN A 274 -7.81 -28.23 22.83
N ALA A 275 -8.00 -29.53 22.55
CA ALA A 275 -9.27 -30.23 22.72
C ALA A 275 -9.70 -30.39 24.19
N GLN A 276 -8.78 -30.28 25.16
CA GLN A 276 -9.13 -30.25 26.60
C GLN A 276 -9.63 -28.86 27.04
N ARG A 277 -9.24 -27.80 26.33
CA ARG A 277 -9.74 -26.43 26.56
C ARG A 277 -10.98 -26.08 25.73
N GLY A 278 -11.32 -26.87 24.71
CA GLY A 278 -12.35 -26.53 23.72
C GLY A 278 -12.07 -25.23 22.96
N THR A 279 -10.81 -24.81 22.88
CA THR A 279 -10.37 -23.51 22.35
C THR A 279 -8.98 -23.62 21.72
N PRO A 280 -8.59 -22.70 20.82
CA PRO A 280 -7.21 -22.58 20.37
C PRO A 280 -6.28 -22.18 21.53
N THR A 281 -5.07 -22.73 21.53
CA THR A 281 -3.93 -22.15 22.24
C THR A 281 -3.46 -20.90 21.49
N TRP A 282 -3.33 -21.01 20.17
CA TRP A 282 -3.01 -19.93 19.24
C TRP A 282 -3.65 -20.14 17.86
N VAL A 283 -3.78 -19.06 17.09
CA VAL A 283 -4.12 -19.01 15.66
C VAL A 283 -3.16 -18.04 14.97
N SER A 284 -2.64 -18.44 13.81
CA SER A 284 -1.69 -17.68 13.00
C SER A 284 -2.24 -17.44 11.59
N TRP A 285 -2.12 -16.21 11.08
CA TRP A 285 -2.54 -15.86 9.72
C TRP A 285 -1.73 -14.70 9.13
N HIS A 286 -1.71 -14.61 7.79
CA HIS A 286 -1.21 -13.45 7.05
C HIS A 286 -2.37 -12.52 6.64
N LEU A 287 -2.13 -11.22 6.60
CA LEU A 287 -3.09 -10.21 6.18
C LEU A 287 -2.42 -9.17 5.28
N ASN A 288 -2.90 -9.07 4.04
CA ASN A 288 -2.50 -8.10 3.03
C ASN A 288 -3.74 -7.73 2.18
N ARG A 289 -3.59 -6.95 1.10
CA ARG A 289 -4.74 -6.58 0.27
C ARG A 289 -5.43 -7.76 -0.44
N ALA A 290 -4.77 -8.90 -0.63
CA ALA A 290 -5.32 -10.08 -1.33
C ALA A 290 -6.30 -10.93 -0.49
N TRP A 291 -6.45 -10.59 0.80
CA TRP A 291 -7.47 -11.12 1.69
C TRP A 291 -8.69 -10.19 1.86
N MET A 292 -8.60 -8.98 1.30
CA MET A 292 -9.66 -7.98 1.32
C MET A 292 -10.58 -8.12 0.10
N GLY A 293 -11.84 -7.75 0.28
CA GLY A 293 -12.86 -7.71 -0.76
C GLY A 293 -14.20 -7.21 -0.21
N THR A 294 -15.27 -7.54 -0.92
CA THR A 294 -16.64 -7.07 -0.62
C THR A 294 -17.59 -8.18 -0.17
N ALA A 295 -17.08 -9.38 0.14
CA ALA A 295 -17.91 -10.48 0.59
C ALA A 295 -18.59 -10.15 1.93
N PRO A 296 -19.92 -10.34 2.05
CA PRO A 296 -20.63 -10.04 3.28
C PRO A 296 -20.24 -11.00 4.40
N ARG A 297 -20.39 -10.52 5.64
CA ARG A 297 -20.23 -11.31 6.86
C ARG A 297 -21.27 -12.44 6.93
N GLN A 298 -20.83 -13.69 7.15
CA GLN A 298 -21.71 -14.86 7.10
C GLN A 298 -22.46 -15.19 8.41
N ASP A 299 -21.88 -14.92 9.59
CA ASP A 299 -22.44 -15.22 10.92
C ASP A 299 -22.92 -16.68 11.11
N ASP A 300 -22.32 -17.62 10.38
CA ASP A 300 -22.69 -19.02 10.27
C ASP A 300 -21.94 -19.92 11.28
N PHE A 301 -21.74 -19.42 12.52
CA PHE A 301 -21.08 -20.13 13.63
C PHE A 301 -21.46 -21.61 13.72
N ARG A 302 -20.49 -22.51 13.47
CA ARG A 302 -20.69 -23.96 13.32
C ARG A 302 -19.46 -24.79 13.77
N PRO A 303 -19.63 -26.04 14.21
CA PRO A 303 -18.50 -26.94 14.52
C PRO A 303 -17.57 -27.13 13.30
N ASP A 304 -16.31 -27.45 13.56
CA ASP A 304 -15.30 -27.63 12.52
C ASP A 304 -15.28 -29.09 12.03
N PRO A 305 -15.70 -29.39 10.78
CA PRO A 305 -15.73 -30.75 10.27
C PRO A 305 -14.34 -31.38 10.12
N ALA A 306 -13.26 -30.58 10.17
CA ALA A 306 -11.88 -31.07 10.18
C ALA A 306 -11.36 -31.44 11.57
N LEU A 307 -12.07 -31.09 12.65
CA LEU A 307 -11.70 -31.46 14.02
C LEU A 307 -11.99 -32.96 14.25
N PRO A 308 -11.03 -33.78 14.73
CA PRO A 308 -11.24 -35.20 14.98
C PRO A 308 -12.50 -35.52 15.80
N ARG A 309 -13.27 -36.53 15.36
CA ARG A 309 -14.58 -36.89 15.97
C ARG A 309 -14.52 -37.30 17.45
N GLN A 310 -13.33 -37.66 17.94
CA GLN A 310 -13.08 -37.98 19.35
C GLN A 310 -12.83 -36.76 20.25
N PHE A 311 -12.66 -35.57 19.66
CA PHE A 311 -12.54 -34.31 20.38
C PHE A 311 -13.91 -33.64 20.51
N TYR A 312 -14.10 -32.84 21.56
CA TYR A 312 -15.39 -32.19 21.78
C TYR A 312 -15.68 -31.14 20.69
N GLN A 313 -16.78 -31.36 19.98
CA GLN A 313 -17.26 -30.51 18.89
C GLN A 313 -18.04 -29.32 19.48
N VAL A 314 -17.31 -28.23 19.76
CA VAL A 314 -17.86 -26.99 20.30
C VAL A 314 -18.88 -26.40 19.33
N THR A 315 -20.01 -25.92 19.86
CA THR A 315 -21.14 -25.43 19.07
C THR A 315 -21.43 -23.95 19.36
N ARG A 316 -22.24 -23.31 18.49
CA ARG A 316 -22.85 -21.99 18.78
C ARG A 316 -23.51 -21.94 20.16
N ASN A 317 -24.14 -23.05 20.57
CA ASN A 317 -24.92 -23.16 21.81
C ASN A 317 -24.06 -23.38 23.06
N SER A 318 -22.79 -23.79 22.91
CA SER A 318 -21.83 -23.90 24.02
C SER A 318 -21.59 -22.55 24.74
N TYR A 319 -21.94 -21.44 24.09
CA TYR A 319 -21.80 -20.07 24.62
C TYR A 319 -23.11 -19.52 25.21
N SER A 320 -24.25 -20.22 25.04
CA SER A 320 -25.57 -19.73 25.46
C SER A 320 -25.65 -19.55 26.98
N GLY A 321 -26.19 -18.41 27.43
CA GLY A 321 -26.33 -18.08 28.85
C GLY A 321 -25.03 -17.75 29.61
N SER A 322 -23.86 -17.82 28.95
CA SER A 322 -22.57 -17.61 29.60
C SER A 322 -22.24 -16.14 29.95
N GLY A 323 -22.81 -15.19 29.19
CA GLY A 323 -22.41 -13.78 29.25
C GLY A 323 -21.09 -13.47 28.53
N PHE A 324 -20.51 -14.41 27.77
CA PHE A 324 -19.34 -14.21 26.92
C PHE A 324 -19.72 -14.24 25.43
N ASP A 325 -19.00 -13.44 24.64
CA ASP A 325 -19.07 -13.47 23.20
C ASP A 325 -18.32 -14.68 22.62
N LYS A 326 -18.66 -15.01 21.37
CA LYS A 326 -17.85 -15.90 20.50
C LYS A 326 -16.76 -15.05 19.86
N GLY A 327 -15.74 -14.73 20.65
CA GLY A 327 -14.58 -13.96 20.23
C GLY A 327 -13.81 -14.73 19.17
N HIS A 328 -13.64 -14.13 17.99
CA HIS A 328 -12.87 -14.74 16.90
C HIS A 328 -11.38 -14.63 17.22
N ASN A 329 -10.56 -15.54 16.67
CA ASN A 329 -9.11 -15.34 16.67
C ASN A 329 -8.70 -14.63 15.36
N CYS A 330 -8.83 -15.30 14.21
CA CYS A 330 -8.84 -14.64 12.91
C CYS A 330 -10.25 -14.02 12.67
N PRO A 331 -10.42 -12.69 12.62
CA PRO A 331 -11.74 -12.06 12.59
C PRO A 331 -12.36 -12.09 11.19
N SER A 332 -13.69 -12.08 11.12
CA SER A 332 -14.43 -12.09 9.84
C SER A 332 -14.07 -10.94 8.90
N ALA A 333 -13.71 -9.77 9.42
CA ALA A 333 -13.30 -8.61 8.61
C ALA A 333 -11.90 -8.76 7.99
N ASP A 334 -11.08 -9.73 8.43
CA ASP A 334 -9.77 -10.04 7.85
C ASP A 334 -9.86 -11.01 6.65
N ARG A 335 -11.07 -11.50 6.34
CA ARG A 335 -11.33 -12.49 5.27
C ARG A 335 -12.61 -12.10 4.51
N THR A 336 -12.46 -11.22 3.51
CA THR A 336 -13.60 -10.62 2.77
C THR A 336 -13.49 -10.74 1.26
N THR A 337 -12.54 -11.50 0.71
CA THR A 337 -12.44 -11.77 -0.73
C THR A 337 -13.66 -12.51 -1.28
N ASP A 338 -14.10 -13.58 -0.61
CA ASP A 338 -15.25 -14.40 -1.00
C ASP A 338 -16.03 -14.96 0.21
N LEU A 339 -17.12 -15.68 -0.07
CA LEU A 339 -18.04 -16.22 0.94
C LEU A 339 -17.43 -17.37 1.75
N ASP A 340 -16.60 -18.21 1.13
CA ASP A 340 -16.01 -19.40 1.77
C ASP A 340 -14.88 -18.99 2.72
N ASP A 341 -14.04 -18.03 2.31
CA ASP A 341 -13.04 -17.41 3.17
C ASP A 341 -13.66 -16.74 4.39
N ASN A 342 -14.77 -16.01 4.21
CA ASN A 342 -15.46 -15.37 5.31
C ASN A 342 -16.11 -16.41 6.24
N SER A 343 -16.83 -17.37 5.67
CA SER A 343 -17.46 -18.50 6.39
C SER A 343 -16.44 -19.32 7.18
N ALA A 344 -15.21 -19.47 6.70
CA ALA A 344 -14.16 -20.20 7.43
C ALA A 344 -13.86 -19.58 8.80
N THR A 345 -13.96 -18.26 8.96
CA THR A 345 -13.73 -17.58 10.25
C THR A 345 -14.77 -17.93 11.32
N PHE A 346 -15.96 -18.40 10.93
CA PHE A 346 -17.05 -18.77 11.83
C PHE A 346 -16.97 -20.21 12.37
N LEU A 347 -15.95 -20.98 12.00
CA LEU A 347 -15.71 -22.30 12.59
C LEU A 347 -15.40 -22.18 14.09
N MET A 348 -16.05 -22.98 14.94
CA MET A 348 -15.92 -22.87 16.40
C MET A 348 -14.49 -23.17 16.93
N THR A 349 -13.61 -23.77 16.12
CA THR A 349 -12.17 -23.93 16.41
C THR A 349 -11.39 -22.61 16.38
N ASN A 350 -11.94 -21.56 15.76
CA ASN A 350 -11.42 -20.20 15.75
C ASN A 350 -11.96 -19.33 16.92
N MET A 351 -12.75 -19.92 17.85
CA MET A 351 -13.48 -19.15 18.88
C MET A 351 -12.91 -19.28 20.28
N ILE A 352 -12.98 -18.20 21.07
CA ILE A 352 -12.76 -18.17 22.51
C ILE A 352 -13.92 -17.47 23.26
N PRO A 353 -14.23 -17.85 24.52
CA PRO A 353 -15.11 -17.06 25.38
C PRO A 353 -14.46 -15.72 25.73
N GLN A 354 -14.92 -14.65 25.10
CA GLN A 354 -14.36 -13.31 25.27
C GLN A 354 -15.36 -12.36 25.95
N ALA A 355 -14.89 -11.54 26.89
CA ALA A 355 -15.71 -10.54 27.56
C ALA A 355 -16.20 -9.50 26.54
N GLY A 356 -17.48 -9.13 26.57
CA GLY A 356 -18.08 -8.25 25.55
C GLY A 356 -17.37 -6.90 25.40
N ASN A 357 -16.96 -6.27 26.50
CA ASN A 357 -16.21 -5.01 26.46
C ASN A 357 -14.78 -5.15 25.94
N ASN A 358 -14.20 -6.36 26.00
CA ASN A 358 -12.94 -6.69 25.34
C ASN A 358 -13.20 -6.86 23.84
N ASN A 359 -13.99 -7.87 23.45
CA ASN A 359 -14.30 -8.23 22.06
C ASN A 359 -14.79 -7.02 21.24
N GLN A 360 -15.84 -6.35 21.71
CA GLN A 360 -16.58 -5.34 20.94
C GLN A 360 -15.93 -3.95 20.95
N ARG A 361 -14.88 -3.72 21.78
CA ARG A 361 -14.24 -2.40 21.93
C ARG A 361 -12.72 -2.48 21.81
N THR A 362 -12.05 -3.02 22.83
CA THR A 362 -10.58 -3.05 22.90
C THR A 362 -10.00 -3.91 21.78
N TRP A 363 -10.57 -5.10 21.56
CA TRP A 363 -10.12 -6.02 20.52
C TRP A 363 -10.47 -5.53 19.12
N SER A 364 -11.74 -5.17 18.91
CA SER A 364 -12.23 -4.55 17.67
C SER A 364 -11.38 -3.34 17.23
N GLY A 365 -10.98 -2.47 18.16
CA GLY A 365 -10.13 -1.32 17.88
C GLY A 365 -8.68 -1.66 17.49
N LEU A 366 -8.11 -2.76 18.01
CA LEU A 366 -6.81 -3.27 17.57
C LEU A 366 -6.91 -3.89 16.18
N GLU A 367 -7.99 -4.63 15.91
CA GLU A 367 -8.24 -5.28 14.62
C GLU A 367 -8.52 -4.28 13.51
N GLU A 368 -9.27 -3.20 13.78
CA GLU A 368 -9.50 -2.15 12.79
C GLU A 368 -8.22 -1.35 12.49
N TRP A 369 -7.44 -1.01 13.52
CA TRP A 369 -6.12 -0.39 13.33
C TRP A 369 -5.15 -1.28 12.54
N THR A 370 -5.26 -2.61 12.69
CA THR A 370 -4.48 -3.59 11.90
C THR A 370 -4.90 -3.54 10.43
N ARG A 371 -6.21 -3.47 10.13
CA ARG A 371 -6.71 -3.26 8.76
C ARG A 371 -6.34 -1.90 8.20
N ASP A 372 -6.25 -0.84 9.01
CA ASP A 372 -5.71 0.45 8.58
C ASP A 372 -4.24 0.38 8.15
N GLN A 373 -3.43 -0.48 8.78
CA GLN A 373 -2.07 -0.72 8.28
C GLN A 373 -2.13 -1.29 6.85
N VAL A 374 -3.01 -2.25 6.60
CA VAL A 374 -3.15 -2.90 5.29
C VAL A 374 -3.68 -1.95 4.22
N ARG A 375 -4.63 -1.06 4.58
CA ARG A 375 -5.09 0.04 3.71
C ARG A 375 -3.95 1.00 3.34
N GLN A 376 -2.95 1.16 4.19
CA GLN A 376 -1.71 1.92 3.94
C GLN A 376 -0.63 1.12 3.20
N GLY A 377 -0.99 0.06 2.46
CA GLY A 377 -0.07 -0.73 1.65
C GLY A 377 0.88 -1.64 2.43
N LYS A 378 0.57 -1.95 3.69
CA LYS A 378 1.33 -2.85 4.54
C LYS A 378 0.77 -4.27 4.50
N GLU A 379 1.61 -5.23 4.83
CA GLU A 379 1.19 -6.57 5.23
C GLU A 379 1.43 -6.76 6.73
N VAL A 380 0.67 -7.69 7.30
CA VAL A 380 0.76 -8.05 8.71
C VAL A 380 0.70 -9.56 8.84
N TYR A 381 1.74 -10.16 9.42
CA TYR A 381 1.63 -11.49 10.01
C TYR A 381 1.06 -11.36 11.41
N VAL A 382 -0.01 -12.09 11.71
CA VAL A 382 -0.73 -12.02 12.97
C VAL A 382 -0.68 -13.37 13.66
N ILE A 383 -0.26 -13.39 14.92
CA ILE A 383 -0.43 -14.54 15.81
C ILE A 383 -1.28 -14.08 16.99
N MET A 384 -2.37 -14.77 17.26
CA MET A 384 -3.27 -14.50 18.39
C MET A 384 -3.40 -15.75 19.27
N GLY A 385 -3.63 -15.58 20.56
CA GLY A 385 -3.98 -16.68 21.44
C GLY A 385 -4.54 -16.24 22.78
N SER A 386 -4.65 -17.19 23.71
CA SER A 386 -5.22 -16.92 25.03
C SER A 386 -4.73 -17.90 26.09
N TYR A 387 -4.53 -17.42 27.32
CA TYR A 387 -3.98 -18.22 28.43
C TYR A 387 -4.69 -17.96 29.77
N GLY A 388 -4.30 -18.75 30.78
CA GLY A 388 -4.91 -18.77 32.11
C GLY A 388 -6.35 -19.30 32.11
N LYS A 389 -7.02 -19.19 33.27
CA LYS A 389 -8.44 -19.50 33.44
C LYS A 389 -9.10 -18.46 34.33
N GLY A 390 -10.28 -17.96 33.96
CA GLY A 390 -11.03 -17.00 34.76
C GLY A 390 -11.11 -15.62 34.13
N GLY A 391 -11.99 -15.46 33.15
CA GLY A 391 -12.43 -14.16 32.64
C GLY A 391 -13.75 -13.72 33.29
N THR A 392 -14.18 -12.49 33.03
CA THR A 392 -15.43 -11.91 33.54
C THR A 392 -16.28 -11.41 32.38
N GLY A 393 -17.44 -12.04 32.17
CA GLY A 393 -18.43 -11.66 31.16
C GLY A 393 -19.59 -10.88 31.78
N GLN A 394 -20.67 -10.66 31.02
CA GLN A 394 -21.88 -9.98 31.52
C GLN A 394 -22.51 -10.67 32.74
N ASN A 395 -22.37 -12.00 32.82
CA ASN A 395 -22.96 -12.82 33.89
C ASN A 395 -21.98 -13.10 35.04
N GLY A 396 -20.86 -12.36 35.12
CA GLY A 396 -19.83 -12.50 36.15
C GLY A 396 -18.62 -13.32 35.71
N ARG A 397 -17.85 -13.79 36.70
CA ARG A 397 -16.56 -14.48 36.51
C ARG A 397 -16.73 -15.98 36.29
N PHE A 398 -16.19 -16.51 35.20
CA PHE A 398 -16.21 -17.94 34.86
C PHE A 398 -14.81 -18.43 34.49
N THR A 399 -14.47 -19.66 34.91
CA THR A 399 -13.26 -20.38 34.49
C THR A 399 -13.51 -21.35 33.34
N THR A 400 -14.75 -21.83 33.22
CA THR A 400 -15.26 -22.68 32.13
C THR A 400 -16.72 -22.37 31.86
N ILE A 401 -17.18 -22.66 30.64
CA ILE A 401 -18.59 -22.68 30.23
C ILE A 401 -18.92 -24.07 29.69
N ASP A 402 -20.15 -24.27 29.20
CA ASP A 402 -20.58 -25.50 28.52
C ASP A 402 -20.31 -26.79 29.32
N GLN A 403 -20.78 -26.84 30.58
CA GLN A 403 -20.59 -27.98 31.49
C GLN A 403 -19.10 -28.33 31.73
N GLY A 404 -18.19 -27.35 31.60
CA GLY A 404 -16.75 -27.53 31.77
C GLY A 404 -15.96 -27.76 30.48
N ARG A 405 -16.65 -27.96 29.34
CA ARG A 405 -16.05 -28.41 28.08
C ARG A 405 -15.31 -27.31 27.30
N VAL A 406 -15.60 -26.04 27.60
CA VAL A 406 -14.93 -24.88 27.00
C VAL A 406 -14.34 -24.03 28.12
N THR A 407 -13.02 -23.82 28.08
CA THR A 407 -12.29 -22.99 29.04
C THR A 407 -12.47 -21.51 28.73
N VAL A 408 -12.77 -20.71 29.75
CA VAL A 408 -12.75 -19.25 29.67
C VAL A 408 -11.33 -18.77 29.98
N PRO A 409 -10.57 -18.23 29.01
CA PRO A 409 -9.22 -17.74 29.28
C PRO A 409 -9.27 -16.54 30.23
N ALA A 410 -8.20 -16.35 31.01
CA ALA A 410 -8.06 -15.15 31.83
C ALA A 410 -7.58 -13.95 31.02
N ARG A 411 -6.76 -14.20 29.98
CA ARG A 411 -6.09 -13.18 29.18
C ARG A 411 -6.04 -13.55 27.70
N VAL A 412 -6.09 -12.53 26.84
CA VAL A 412 -6.15 -12.67 25.37
C VAL A 412 -5.08 -11.77 24.76
N TRP A 413 -4.22 -12.34 23.92
CA TRP A 413 -3.02 -11.69 23.39
C TRP A 413 -2.92 -11.79 21.87
N LYS A 414 -2.24 -10.83 21.25
CA LYS A 414 -2.01 -10.76 19.81
C LYS A 414 -0.65 -10.10 19.52
N VAL A 415 0.11 -10.70 18.62
CA VAL A 415 1.37 -10.19 18.06
C VAL A 415 1.14 -9.87 16.60
N LEU A 416 1.54 -8.66 16.20
CA LEU A 416 1.52 -8.16 14.82
C LEU A 416 2.97 -7.94 14.36
N VAL A 417 3.36 -8.54 13.24
CA VAL A 417 4.62 -8.25 12.55
C VAL A 417 4.28 -7.51 11.26
N ILE A 418 4.51 -6.19 11.26
CA ILE A 418 3.99 -5.25 10.26
C ILE A 418 5.12 -4.78 9.35
N LEU A 419 4.95 -4.96 8.03
CA LEU A 419 5.90 -4.60 6.98
C LEU A 419 5.18 -3.81 5.87
N PRO A 420 5.84 -2.96 5.07
CA PRO A 420 5.33 -2.62 3.74
C PRO A 420 5.17 -3.91 2.92
N GLU A 421 4.09 -4.10 2.16
CA GLU A 421 3.89 -5.33 1.35
C GLU A 421 5.10 -5.59 0.43
N GLY A 422 5.74 -6.76 0.51
CA GLY A 422 7.00 -7.02 -0.19
C GLY A 422 7.28 -8.50 -0.44
N SER A 423 8.56 -8.88 -0.38
CA SER A 423 9.01 -10.27 -0.45
C SER A 423 10.25 -10.49 0.42
N ASN A 424 10.66 -11.75 0.60
CA ASN A 424 11.82 -12.15 1.43
C ASN A 424 11.66 -11.74 2.90
N ASP A 425 10.48 -11.96 3.46
CA ASP A 425 9.99 -11.21 4.62
C ASP A 425 10.74 -11.55 5.90
N LEU A 426 11.14 -12.81 6.09
CA LEU A 426 12.05 -13.22 7.17
C LEU A 426 13.37 -12.44 7.17
N GLN A 427 13.92 -12.09 5.99
CA GLN A 427 15.11 -11.24 5.89
C GLN A 427 14.79 -9.78 6.23
N ARG A 428 13.63 -9.26 5.79
CA ARG A 428 13.19 -7.88 6.09
C ARG A 428 12.92 -7.69 7.59
N ILE A 429 12.31 -8.68 8.26
CA ILE A 429 12.11 -8.70 9.71
C ILE A 429 13.45 -8.80 10.43
N ALA A 430 14.30 -9.77 10.05
CA ALA A 430 15.61 -9.97 10.69
C ALA A 430 16.52 -8.74 10.60
N THR A 431 16.45 -7.98 9.50
CA THR A 431 17.16 -6.70 9.30
C THR A 431 16.48 -5.48 9.94
N GLY A 432 15.35 -5.65 10.63
CA GLY A 432 14.70 -4.60 11.41
C GLY A 432 13.77 -3.68 10.61
N GLN A 433 13.29 -4.10 9.44
CA GLN A 433 12.34 -3.33 8.62
C GLN A 433 10.89 -3.48 9.10
N ALA A 434 10.61 -4.45 9.97
CA ALA A 434 9.28 -4.68 10.54
C ALA A 434 9.06 -3.85 11.81
N ARG A 435 7.85 -3.31 11.96
CA ARG A 435 7.32 -2.90 13.27
C ARG A 435 6.65 -4.11 13.91
N ILE A 436 7.15 -4.53 15.07
CA ILE A 436 6.51 -5.59 15.87
C ILE A 436 5.72 -4.94 16.99
N LEU A 437 4.47 -5.37 17.16
CA LEU A 437 3.55 -4.85 18.16
C LEU A 437 2.85 -6.03 18.84
N ALA A 438 3.09 -6.18 20.14
CA ALA A 438 2.47 -7.20 20.98
C ALA A 438 1.51 -6.56 21.99
N VAL A 439 0.34 -7.16 22.18
CA VAL A 439 -0.71 -6.71 23.11
C VAL A 439 -1.22 -7.89 23.93
N ASP A 440 -1.43 -7.67 25.24
CA ASP A 440 -2.00 -8.65 26.17
C ASP A 440 -3.10 -8.00 27.01
N THR A 441 -4.36 -8.40 26.78
CA THR A 441 -5.55 -7.84 27.44
C THR A 441 -6.13 -8.77 28.53
N PRO A 442 -6.68 -8.22 29.64
CA PRO A 442 -7.51 -9.00 30.55
C PRO A 442 -8.84 -9.36 29.87
N ASN A 443 -9.30 -10.59 30.04
CA ASN A 443 -10.58 -11.05 29.51
C ASN A 443 -11.75 -10.67 30.42
N ASP A 444 -11.97 -9.35 30.61
CA ASP A 444 -12.79 -8.80 31.69
C ASP A 444 -13.64 -7.60 31.22
N GLN A 445 -14.84 -7.42 31.77
CA GLN A 445 -15.71 -6.29 31.43
C GLN A 445 -15.15 -4.92 31.85
N SER A 446 -14.22 -4.86 32.79
CA SER A 446 -13.55 -3.64 33.22
C SER A 446 -12.45 -3.13 32.26
N VAL A 447 -12.12 -3.90 31.21
CA VAL A 447 -11.06 -3.54 30.25
C VAL A 447 -11.33 -2.20 29.56
N SER A 448 -10.30 -1.36 29.47
CA SER A 448 -10.36 -0.04 28.85
C SER A 448 -10.39 -0.15 27.31
N PRO A 449 -11.14 0.70 26.59
CA PRO A 449 -11.26 0.58 25.13
C PRO A 449 -9.98 0.96 24.37
N ASP A 450 -9.07 1.73 24.96
CA ASP A 450 -7.77 2.04 24.34
C ASP A 450 -6.83 0.84 24.48
N TRP A 451 -6.74 0.01 23.44
CA TRP A 451 -5.89 -1.17 23.43
C TRP A 451 -4.40 -0.87 23.58
N SER A 452 -3.95 0.35 23.28
CA SER A 452 -2.52 0.68 23.21
C SER A 452 -1.84 0.80 24.58
N GLN A 453 -2.63 0.85 25.67
CA GLN A 453 -2.15 0.73 27.05
C GLN A 453 -1.79 -0.72 27.44
N TYR A 454 -2.24 -1.70 26.67
CA TYR A 454 -2.01 -3.13 26.91
C TYR A 454 -0.87 -3.68 26.06
N ARG A 455 -0.01 -2.81 25.52
CA ARG A 455 1.20 -3.19 24.79
C ARG A 455 2.22 -3.83 25.74
N VAL A 456 2.85 -4.89 25.25
CA VAL A 456 3.87 -5.69 25.95
C VAL A 456 5.02 -6.01 24.99
N SER A 457 6.05 -6.69 25.47
CA SER A 457 7.06 -7.35 24.63
C SER A 457 6.54 -8.71 24.15
N VAL A 458 7.18 -9.31 23.15
CA VAL A 458 6.86 -10.70 22.74
C VAL A 458 7.33 -11.67 23.83
N ASP A 459 8.53 -11.48 24.40
CA ASP A 459 9.05 -12.22 25.56
C ASP A 459 8.01 -12.38 26.70
N ALA A 460 7.23 -11.31 26.96
CA ALA A 460 6.25 -11.31 28.03
C ALA A 460 5.04 -12.21 27.71
N ILE A 461 4.67 -12.34 26.43
CA ILE A 461 3.64 -13.29 25.97
C ILE A 461 4.19 -14.71 26.03
N GLU A 462 5.44 -14.93 25.59
CA GLU A 462 6.09 -16.25 25.64
C GLU A 462 6.21 -16.77 27.08
N ALA A 463 6.77 -15.96 27.98
CA ALA A 463 6.92 -16.29 29.39
C ALA A 463 5.57 -16.57 30.09
N ALA A 464 4.47 -15.96 29.61
CA ALA A 464 3.12 -16.17 30.14
C ALA A 464 2.37 -17.35 29.48
N SER A 465 2.78 -17.81 28.30
CA SER A 465 2.05 -18.81 27.50
C SER A 465 2.80 -20.13 27.27
N GLY A 466 4.13 -20.15 27.41
CA GLY A 466 4.98 -21.31 27.11
C GLY A 466 5.12 -21.57 25.60
N LEU A 467 5.11 -20.51 24.79
CA LEU A 467 5.25 -20.56 23.33
C LEU A 467 6.62 -20.01 22.88
N ASP A 468 7.05 -20.45 21.70
CA ASP A 468 8.22 -20.01 20.94
C ASP A 468 7.71 -19.29 19.68
N LEU A 469 7.42 -18.00 19.83
CA LEU A 469 6.83 -17.14 18.81
C LEU A 469 7.90 -16.71 17.81
N LEU A 470 7.48 -16.51 16.57
CA LEU A 470 8.34 -16.02 15.48
C LEU A 470 9.58 -16.93 15.21
N SER A 471 9.55 -18.20 15.61
CA SER A 471 10.65 -19.19 15.61
C SER A 471 11.37 -19.51 14.28
N LYS A 472 10.96 -18.92 13.15
CA LYS A 472 11.72 -18.93 11.88
C LYS A 472 12.60 -17.69 11.69
N ILE A 473 12.51 -16.68 12.55
CA ILE A 473 13.45 -15.55 12.61
C ILE A 473 14.79 -16.06 13.18
N PRO A 474 15.96 -15.60 12.68
CA PRO A 474 17.24 -15.95 13.30
C PRO A 474 17.34 -15.44 14.75
N LEU A 475 17.83 -16.28 15.68
CA LEU A 475 17.90 -15.99 17.13
C LEU A 475 18.39 -14.56 17.47
N ALA A 476 19.52 -14.11 16.90
CA ALA A 476 20.08 -12.78 17.17
C ALA A 476 19.21 -11.60 16.67
N ALA A 477 18.16 -11.87 15.89
CA ALA A 477 17.10 -10.91 15.59
C ALA A 477 15.87 -11.09 16.49
N GLN A 478 15.56 -12.31 16.94
CA GLN A 478 14.58 -12.57 18.01
C GLN A 478 14.96 -11.81 19.29
N ASP A 479 16.15 -12.10 19.85
CA ASP A 479 16.76 -11.45 21.03
C ASP A 479 16.65 -9.91 21.01
N ARG A 480 16.74 -9.34 19.80
CA ARG A 480 16.76 -7.90 19.53
C ARG A 480 15.37 -7.30 19.37
N LEU A 481 14.41 -8.04 18.83
CA LEU A 481 13.07 -7.57 18.46
C LEU A 481 12.04 -7.87 19.53
N GLU A 482 12.08 -9.08 20.08
CA GLU A 482 11.00 -9.64 20.89
C GLU A 482 10.99 -9.04 22.30
N ALA A 483 12.17 -8.69 22.83
CA ALA A 483 12.34 -7.97 24.08
C ALA A 483 11.81 -6.52 24.08
N GLN A 484 11.42 -5.98 22.92
CA GLN A 484 10.96 -4.59 22.80
C GLN A 484 9.44 -4.46 22.98
N VAL A 485 9.02 -3.46 23.77
CA VAL A 485 7.63 -2.99 23.79
C VAL A 485 7.46 -1.93 22.71
N ASP A 486 6.44 -2.06 21.85
CA ASP A 486 6.14 -1.05 20.83
C ASP A 486 5.80 0.31 21.45
N THR A 487 6.52 1.36 21.02
CA THR A 487 6.29 2.76 21.41
C THR A 487 5.80 3.63 20.25
N GLY A 488 5.61 3.06 19.05
CA GLY A 488 5.17 3.83 17.88
C GLY A 488 3.74 4.39 18.02
N SER A 489 3.35 5.32 17.14
CA SER A 489 1.99 5.87 17.17
C SER A 489 0.94 4.79 16.85
N THR A 490 -0.22 4.94 17.49
CA THR A 490 -1.43 4.14 17.31
C THR A 490 -2.63 5.02 16.90
N ARG A 491 -2.35 6.29 16.59
CA ARG A 491 -3.25 7.36 16.19
C ARG A 491 -2.55 8.22 15.13
#